data_AF-A0A924RKG0-F1
#
_entry.id   AF-A0A924RKG0-F1
#
_cell.length_a   1.000
_cell.length_b   1.000
_cell.length_c   1.000
_cell.angle_alpha   90.00
_cell.angle_beta   90.00
_cell.angle_gamma   90.00
#
_symmetry.space_group_name_H-M   'P 1'
#
loop_
_entity.id
_entity.type
_entity.pdbx_description
1 polymer ?
#
loop_
_entity_poly.entity_id
_entity_poly.type
_entity_poly.pdbx_seq_one_letter_code
_entity_poly.pdbx_strand_id
1 'polypeptide(L)' 'MQLTATLTQLIPFQAEESKNGTWKKKDIIVSSDGQFPKKICVSIWGDKIN' A
#
# COMPACT_ATOMS: atom_id res chain seq x y z
N MET A 1 -14.58 -6.17 4.34
CA MET A 1 -13.55 -6.50 5.36
C MET A 1 -12.88 -5.19 5.76
N GLN A 2 -12.66 -4.94 7.05
CA GLN A 2 -12.09 -3.69 7.58
C GLN A 2 -10.95 -4.05 8.53
N LEU A 3 -9.78 -3.42 8.32
CA LEU A 3 -8.57 -3.64 9.12
C LEU A 3 -8.13 -2.29 9.70
N THR A 4 -7.98 -2.22 11.02
CA THR A 4 -7.40 -1.07 11.71
C THR A 4 -5.94 -1.36 11.99
N ALA A 5 -5.05 -0.52 11.50
CA ALA A 5 -3.61 -0.68 11.68
C ALA A 5 -2.93 0.69 11.67
N THR A 6 -1.81 0.77 12.39
CA THR A 6 -0.98 1.98 12.44
C THR A 6 -0.04 2.04 11.23
N LEU A 7 -0.09 3.16 10.48
CA LEU A 7 0.80 3.38 9.35
C LEU A 7 2.25 3.55 9.83
N THR A 8 3.13 2.64 9.42
CA THR A 8 4.55 2.67 9.79
C THR A 8 5.38 3.41 8.75
N GLN A 9 5.15 3.14 7.46
CA GLN A 9 5.96 3.69 6.38
C GLN A 9 5.16 3.83 5.09
N LEU A 10 5.38 4.97 4.41
CA LEU A 10 4.88 5.23 3.07
C LEU A 10 6.02 5.00 2.08
N ILE A 11 5.83 4.09 1.13
CA ILE A 11 6.77 3.90 0.03
C ILE A 11 6.41 4.92 -1.06
N PRO A 12 7.42 5.52 -1.75
CA PRO A 12 7.18 6.43 -2.84
C PRO A 12 6.30 5.79 -3.91
N PHE A 13 5.45 6.63 -4.51
CA PHE A 13 4.53 6.24 -5.54
C PHE A 13 5.29 5.76 -6.78
N GLN A 14 4.89 4.58 -7.30
CA GLN A 14 5.45 4.00 -8.50
C GLN A 14 4.40 4.09 -9.59
N ALA A 15 4.69 4.84 -10.64
CA ALA A 15 3.91 4.85 -11.87
C ALA A 15 4.82 4.40 -12.99
N GLU A 16 4.41 3.34 -13.69
CA GLU A 16 5.08 2.89 -14.88
C GLU A 16 4.10 2.85 -16.05
N GLU A 17 4.62 3.19 -17.22
CA GLU A 17 3.88 3.16 -18.47
C GLU A 17 4.20 1.83 -19.16
N SER A 18 3.27 0.88 -19.07
CA SER A 18 3.42 -0.44 -19.70
C SER A 18 2.76 -0.45 -21.08
N LYS A 19 3.13 -1.43 -21.92
CA LYS A 19 2.49 -1.66 -23.24
C LYS A 19 0.96 -1.79 -23.18
N ASN A 20 0.40 -2.18 -22.02
CA ASN A 20 -1.03 -2.34 -21.80
C ASN A 20 -1.68 -1.18 -21.00
N GLY A 21 -0.97 -0.07 -20.80
CA GLY A 21 -1.47 1.12 -20.10
C GLY A 21 -0.62 1.54 -18.90
N THR A 22 -0.84 2.77 -18.44
CA THR A 22 -0.18 3.33 -17.26
C THR A 22 -0.73 2.67 -16.01
N TRP A 23 0.12 1.97 -15.26
CA TRP A 23 -0.26 1.45 -13.95
C TRP A 23 0.38 2.28 -12.86
N LYS A 24 -0.39 2.45 -11.78
CA LYS A 24 -0.02 3.22 -10.61
C LYS A 24 -0.09 2.29 -9.41
N LYS A 25 0.97 2.28 -8.61
CA LYS A 25 1.14 1.46 -7.43
C LYS A 25 1.63 2.32 -6.27
N LYS A 26 1.03 2.12 -5.10
CA LYS A 26 1.50 2.70 -3.84
C LYS A 26 1.56 1.61 -2.79
N ASP A 27 2.76 1.32 -2.32
CA ASP A 27 2.97 0.38 -1.23
C ASP A 27 2.96 1.14 0.10
N ILE A 28 2.22 0.61 1.07
CA ILE A 28 2.23 1.11 2.44
C ILE A 28 2.56 -0.03 3.39
N ILE A 29 3.36 0.28 4.41
CA ILE A 29 3.66 -0.66 5.49
C ILE A 29 2.84 -0.22 6.70
N VAL A 30 1.97 -1.12 7.15
CA VAL A 30 1.13 -0.90 8.34
C VAL A 30 1.46 -1.96 9.39
N SER A 31 1.45 -1.57 10.65
CA SER A 31 1.59 -2.49 11.79
C SER A 31 0.23 -2.74 12.42
N SER A 32 -0.12 -4.01 12.61
CA SER A 32 -1.34 -4.38 13.31
C SER A 32 -1.23 -4.03 14.80
N ASP A 33 -2.30 -3.43 15.35
CA ASP A 33 -2.41 -3.13 16.77
C ASP A 33 -2.90 -4.38 17.51
N GLY A 34 -1.99 -5.24 17.92
CA GLY A 34 -2.30 -6.49 18.62
C GLY A 34 -1.13 -6.96 19.47
N GLN A 35 -1.35 -8.04 20.24
CA GLN A 35 -0.35 -8.61 21.16
C GLN A 35 0.95 -9.05 20.43
N PHE A 36 0.90 -9.18 19.10
CA PHE A 36 2.05 -9.42 18.23
C PHE A 36 2.02 -8.42 17.06
N PRO A 37 2.73 -7.28 17.15
CA PRO A 37 2.74 -6.29 16.08
C PRO A 37 3.45 -6.88 14.86
N LYS A 38 2.68 -7.25 13.84
CA LYS A 38 3.20 -7.70 12.54
C LYS A 38 3.21 -6.53 11.57
N LYS A 39 4.33 -6.38 10.86
CA LYS A 39 4.42 -5.48 9.71
C LYS A 39 3.73 -6.14 8.52
N ILE A 40 2.76 -5.45 7.96
CA ILE A 40 1.98 -5.88 6.80
C ILE A 40 2.31 -4.90 5.67
N CYS A 41 2.74 -5.44 4.52
CA CYS A 41 2.90 -4.66 3.31
C CYS A 41 1.59 -4.73 2.52
N VAL A 42 1.00 -3.57 2.23
CA VAL A 42 -0.23 -3.44 1.45
C VAL A 42 0.09 -2.71 0.15
N SER A 43 -0.09 -3.40 -0.97
CA SER A 43 0.06 -2.83 -2.31
C SER A 43 -1.29 -2.33 -2.82
N ILE A 44 -1.40 -1.01 -2.99
CA ILE A 44 -2.59 -0.35 -3.53
C ILE A 44 -2.35 -0.13 -5.03
N TRP A 45 -3.29 -0.60 -5.85
CA TRP A 45 -3.23 -0.53 -7.31
C TRP A 45 -4.43 0.23 -7.87
N GLY A 46 -4.22 0.97 -8.96
CA GLY A 46 -5.28 1.61 -9.75
C GLY A 46 -5.31 3.14 -9.67
N ASP A 47 -6.26 3.76 -10.37
CA ASP A 47 -6.33 5.22 -10.54
C ASP A 47 -6.81 6.00 -9.31
N LYS A 48 -7.33 5.32 -8.28
CA LYS A 48 -7.78 5.95 -7.02
C LYS A 48 -6.64 6.26 -6.04
N ILE A 49 -5.40 6.27 -6.49
CA ILE A 49 -4.28 6.79 -5.71
C ILE A 49 -4.29 8.32 -5.90
N ASN A 50 -5.14 9.02 -5.15
CA ASN A 50 -5.21 10.48 -5.10
C ASN A 50 -4.72 11.00 -3.73
#